data_AF-A0A7C4C599-F1
#
_entry.id   AF-A0A7C4C599-F1
#
_cell.length_a   1.000
_cell.length_b   1.000
_cell.length_c   1.000
_cell.angle_alpha   90.00
_cell.angle_beta   90.00
_cell.angle_gamma   90.00
#
_symmetry.space_group_name_H-M   'P 1'
#
loop_
_entity.id
_entity.type
_entity.pdbx_description
1 polymer ?
#
loop_
_entity_poly.entity_id
_entity_poly.type
_entity_poly.pdbx_seq_one_letter_code
_entity_poly.pdbx_strand_id
1 'polypeptide(L)'
;MNYSIPSCIQQYSVGSRFWRSMRMVRCPICGFEFSLLYSRTISCQGCPESILGCEYVRCPKCEHEFKITSIGITSSKKEAKSISRYLSRILSEYCRDFGESPSK
;
A
#
# COMPACT_ATOMS: atom_id res chain seq x y z
N MET A 1 -1.63 -13.55 11.86
CA MET A 1 -2.91 -14.08 11.36
C MET A 1 -2.69 -14.71 9.99
N ASN A 2 -3.00 -16.01 9.83
CA ASN A 2 -2.95 -16.71 8.55
C ASN A 2 -4.20 -16.37 7.74
N TYR A 3 -4.04 -15.96 6.49
CA TYR A 3 -5.16 -15.51 5.67
C TYR A 3 -5.10 -16.16 4.31
N SER A 4 -6.16 -16.89 3.99
CA SER A 4 -6.31 -17.61 2.74
C SER A 4 -6.93 -16.70 1.68
N ILE A 5 -6.39 -16.74 0.46
CA ILE A 5 -6.94 -16.01 -0.69
C ILE A 5 -8.26 -16.70 -1.08
N PRO A 6 -9.39 -15.97 -1.22
CA PRO A 6 -10.66 -16.55 -1.67
C PRO A 6 -10.50 -17.30 -2.99
N SER A 7 -11.13 -18.46 -3.14
CA SER A 7 -11.02 -19.32 -4.34
C SER A 7 -11.39 -18.57 -5.64
N CYS A 8 -12.37 -17.66 -5.58
CA CYS A 8 -12.79 -16.83 -6.71
C CYS A 8 -11.73 -15.84 -7.19
N ILE A 9 -10.70 -15.57 -6.40
CA ILE A 9 -9.59 -14.69 -6.74
C ILE A 9 -8.37 -15.51 -7.22
N GLN A 10 -8.23 -16.76 -6.75
CA GLN A 10 -7.13 -17.65 -7.13
C GLN A 10 -7.09 -17.95 -8.63
N GLN A 11 -8.25 -17.95 -9.29
CA GLN A 11 -8.41 -18.11 -10.74
C GLN A 11 -7.76 -17.00 -11.58
N TYR A 12 -7.42 -15.84 -11.00
CA TYR A 12 -6.73 -14.74 -11.67
C TYR A 12 -5.21 -14.72 -11.44
N SER A 13 -4.64 -15.80 -10.89
CA SER A 13 -3.21 -15.91 -10.57
C SER A 13 -2.65 -14.75 -9.73
N VAL A 14 -3.48 -14.13 -8.89
CA VAL A 14 -3.03 -12.99 -8.11
C VAL A 14 -2.14 -13.42 -6.94
N GLY A 15 -1.01 -12.73 -6.78
CA GLY A 15 -0.06 -13.01 -5.72
C GLY A 15 -0.55 -12.56 -4.34
N SER A 16 -0.02 -13.17 -3.28
CA SER A 16 -0.32 -12.79 -1.88
C SER A 16 -0.03 -11.31 -1.56
N ARG A 17 0.97 -10.70 -2.23
CA ARG A 17 1.31 -9.28 -2.08
C ARG A 17 0.20 -8.36 -2.60
N PHE A 18 -0.37 -8.69 -3.75
CA PHE A 18 -1.50 -7.97 -4.35
C PHE A 18 -2.70 -7.97 -3.42
N TRP A 19 -3.05 -9.15 -2.89
CA TRP A 19 -4.18 -9.25 -1.96
C TRP A 19 -3.98 -8.42 -0.69
N ARG A 20 -2.77 -8.43 -0.14
CA ARG A 20 -2.44 -7.61 1.04
C ARG A 20 -2.48 -6.11 0.75
N SER A 21 -2.07 -5.66 -0.44
CA SER A 21 -2.15 -4.24 -0.83
C SER A 21 -3.58 -3.75 -1.06
N MET A 22 -4.50 -4.63 -1.45
CA MET A 22 -5.91 -4.25 -1.65
C MET A 22 -6.74 -4.29 -0.36
N ARG A 23 -6.18 -4.75 0.75
CA ARG A 23 -6.93 -4.82 2.00
C ARG A 23 -7.35 -3.46 2.50
N MET A 24 -8.59 -3.43 3.00
CA MET A 24 -9.11 -2.31 3.76
C MET A 24 -8.38 -2.20 5.10
N VAL A 25 -8.01 -0.97 5.42
CA VAL A 25 -7.26 -0.58 6.62
C VAL A 25 -8.01 0.60 7.22
N ARG A 26 -8.10 0.65 8.54
CA ARG A 26 -8.77 1.72 9.26
C ARG A 26 -7.76 2.69 9.81
N CYS A 27 -7.95 3.99 9.54
CA CYS A 27 -7.13 5.03 10.14
C CYS A 27 -7.29 5.02 11.67
N PRO A 28 -6.19 5.02 12.45
CA PRO A 28 -6.27 5.05 13.91
C PRO A 28 -6.75 6.40 14.47
N ILE A 29 -6.70 7.47 13.68
CA ILE A 29 -7.08 8.83 14.09
C ILE A 29 -8.52 9.16 13.71
N CYS A 30 -8.86 9.08 12.42
CA CYS A 30 -10.18 9.52 11.93
C CYS A 30 -11.16 8.38 11.64
N GLY A 31 -10.72 7.12 11.76
CA GLY A 31 -11.54 5.94 11.50
C GLY A 31 -11.88 5.68 10.03
N PHE A 32 -11.37 6.49 9.09
CA PHE A 32 -11.61 6.28 7.66
C PHE A 32 -11.02 4.95 7.18
N GLU A 33 -11.79 4.20 6.39
CA GLU A 33 -11.39 2.91 5.84
C GLU A 33 -10.98 3.04 4.38
N PHE A 34 -9.81 2.52 4.02
CA PHE A 34 -9.25 2.63 2.68
C PHE A 34 -8.29 1.47 2.40
N SER A 35 -7.97 1.21 1.12
CA SER A 35 -6.96 0.20 0.79
C SER A 35 -5.53 0.74 0.84
N LEU A 36 -4.58 -0.12 1.16
CA LEU A 36 -3.14 0.20 1.17
C LEU A 36 -2.68 0.80 -0.18
N LEU A 37 -3.13 0.19 -1.28
CA LEU A 37 -2.84 0.66 -2.64
C LEU A 37 -3.42 2.06 -2.87
N TYR A 38 -4.68 2.30 -2.49
CA TYR A 38 -5.35 3.59 -2.68
C TYR A 38 -4.65 4.73 -1.93
N SER A 39 -4.25 4.49 -0.67
CA SER A 39 -3.46 5.46 0.09
C SER A 39 -2.13 5.80 -0.60
N ARG A 40 -1.48 4.81 -1.22
CA ARG A 40 -0.21 5.01 -1.92
C ARG A 40 -0.34 5.76 -3.23
N THR A 41 -1.37 5.47 -4.01
CA THR A 41 -1.59 6.12 -5.30
C THR A 41 -2.10 7.55 -5.16
N ILE A 42 -2.93 7.83 -4.15
CA ILE A 42 -3.57 9.14 -3.98
C ILE A 42 -2.83 10.01 -2.95
N SER A 43 -2.65 9.52 -1.72
CA SER A 43 -2.10 10.35 -0.64
C SER A 43 -0.58 10.56 -0.72
N CYS A 44 0.13 9.62 -1.36
CA CYS A 44 1.58 9.68 -1.53
C CYS A 44 1.99 10.11 -2.94
N GLN A 45 1.04 10.53 -3.78
CA GLN A 45 1.34 11.07 -5.11
C GLN A 45 2.30 12.25 -4.98
N GLY A 46 3.33 12.29 -5.82
CA GLY A 46 4.36 13.33 -5.74
C GLY A 46 5.45 13.09 -4.68
N CYS A 47 5.34 12.12 -3.78
CA CYS A 47 6.40 11.86 -2.81
C CYS A 47 7.49 10.94 -3.40
N PRO A 48 8.78 11.32 -3.45
CA PRO A 48 9.85 10.47 -4.00
C PRO A 48 10.06 9.20 -3.18
N GLU A 49 9.88 9.27 -1.86
CA GLU A 49 9.97 8.12 -0.98
C GLU A 49 8.89 7.06 -1.28
N SER A 50 7.78 7.46 -1.92
CA SER A 50 6.69 6.54 -2.26
C SER A 50 7.11 5.44 -3.24
N ILE A 51 8.06 5.74 -4.14
CA ILE A 51 8.64 4.81 -5.12
C ILE A 51 9.95 4.17 -4.65
N LEU A 52 10.50 4.57 -3.50
CA LEU A 52 11.76 4.08 -2.93
C LEU A 52 11.57 3.05 -1.81
N GLY A 53 10.36 2.51 -1.65
CA GLY A 53 10.09 1.52 -0.61
C GLY A 53 9.82 2.11 0.77
N CYS A 54 9.25 3.33 0.85
CA CYS A 54 8.74 3.89 2.11
C CYS A 54 7.86 2.87 2.84
N GLU A 55 7.94 2.75 4.17
CA GLU A 55 7.15 1.76 4.96
C GLU A 55 5.95 2.38 5.69
N TYR A 56 5.56 3.60 5.30
CA TYR A 56 4.43 4.34 5.86
C TYR A 56 3.18 4.29 4.98
N VAL A 57 2.04 4.60 5.57
CA VAL A 57 0.77 4.85 4.92
C VAL A 57 0.30 6.22 5.36
N ARG A 58 -0.26 6.98 4.42
CA ARG A 58 -0.86 8.30 4.69
C ARG A 58 -2.36 8.23 4.49
N CYS A 59 -3.13 8.55 5.53
CA CYS A 59 -4.58 8.54 5.45
C CYS A 59 -5.08 9.55 4.39
N PRO A 60 -5.91 9.14 3.40
CA PRO A 60 -6.46 10.06 2.40
C PRO A 60 -7.40 11.14 2.96
N LYS A 61 -7.91 10.94 4.19
CA LYS A 61 -8.91 11.85 4.81
C LYS A 61 -8.30 12.86 5.77
N CYS A 62 -7.40 12.43 6.66
CA CYS A 62 -6.82 13.28 7.70
C CYS A 62 -5.30 13.42 7.61
N GLU A 63 -4.70 12.88 6.55
CA GLU A 63 -3.27 12.99 6.22
C GLU A 63 -2.29 12.41 7.25
N HIS A 64 -2.80 11.80 8.32
CA HIS A 64 -1.98 11.16 9.34
C HIS A 64 -1.17 10.00 8.75
N GLU A 65 0.13 10.00 9.05
CA GLU A 65 1.08 8.98 8.61
C GLU A 65 1.38 7.96 9.70
N PHE A 66 1.36 6.68 9.34
CA PHE A 66 1.62 5.58 10.25
C PHE A 66 2.24 4.38 9.53
N LYS A 67 2.89 3.49 10.27
CA LYS A 67 3.64 2.37 9.69
C LYS A 67 2.73 1.26 9.18
N ILE A 68 3.11 0.60 8.09
CA ILE A 68 2.39 -0.61 7.60
C ILE A 68 2.34 -1.71 8.68
N THR A 69 3.33 -1.77 9.56
CA THR A 69 3.34 -2.74 10.67
C THR A 69 2.28 -2.46 11.72
N SER A 70 1.76 -1.24 11.85
CA SER A 70 0.79 -0.88 12.90
C SER A 70 -0.66 -1.20 12.52
N ILE A 71 -0.94 -1.55 11.27
CA ILE A 71 -2.31 -1.79 10.75
C ILE A 71 -2.68 -3.28 10.61
N GLY A 72 -1.90 -4.19 11.18
CA GLY A 72 -2.26 -5.62 11.26
C GLY A 72 -2.27 -6.39 9.92
N ILE A 73 -1.80 -5.77 8.84
CA ILE A 73 -1.70 -6.42 7.51
C ILE A 73 -0.46 -7.31 7.41
N THR A 74 0.57 -6.97 8.18
CA THR A 74 1.85 -7.68 8.23
C THR A 74 2.15 -8.08 9.66
N SER A 75 2.74 -9.26 9.84
CA SER A 75 3.14 -9.75 11.16
C SER A 75 4.61 -9.42 11.47
N SER A 76 5.36 -8.88 10.51
CA SER A 76 6.78 -8.55 10.68
C SER A 76 7.23 -7.37 9.85
N LYS A 77 8.33 -6.73 10.26
CA LYS A 77 9.02 -5.67 9.49
C LYS A 77 9.45 -6.17 8.10
N LYS A 78 9.87 -7.43 7.98
CA LYS A 78 10.26 -8.03 6.70
C LYS A 78 9.09 -8.08 5.71
N GLU A 79 7.89 -8.41 6.20
CA GLU A 79 6.68 -8.41 5.38
C GLU A 79 6.25 -6.99 4.99
N ALA A 80 6.32 -6.02 5.91
CA ALA A 80 6.03 -4.61 5.60
C ALA A 80 6.95 -4.08 4.48
N LYS A 81 8.25 -4.33 4.58
CA LYS A 81 9.22 -4.01 3.53
C LYS A 81 8.92 -4.71 2.20
N SER A 82 8.48 -5.98 2.24
CA SER A 82 8.11 -6.73 1.04
C SER A 82 6.92 -6.11 0.30
N ILE A 83 5.88 -5.72 1.04
CA ILE A 83 4.68 -5.07 0.49
C ILE A 83 5.02 -3.68 -0.02
N SER A 84 5.79 -2.92 0.74
CA SER A 84 6.22 -1.58 0.37
C SER A 84 6.97 -1.58 -0.97
N ARG A 85 7.94 -2.48 -1.17
CA ARG A 85 8.64 -2.60 -2.46
C ARG A 85 7.70 -2.98 -3.60
N TYR A 86 6.71 -3.83 -3.33
CA TYR A 86 5.71 -4.19 -4.33
C TYR A 86 4.85 -3.00 -4.74
N LEU A 87 4.37 -2.22 -3.77
CA LEU A 87 3.63 -0.97 -4.02
C LEU A 87 4.48 0.06 -4.75
N SER A 88 5.74 0.20 -4.36
CA SER A 88 6.70 1.10 -5.02
C SER A 88 6.89 0.75 -6.49
N ARG A 89 6.93 -0.55 -6.83
CA ARG A 89 7.02 -0.99 -8.22
C ARG A 89 5.79 -0.59 -9.03
N ILE A 90 4.59 -0.79 -8.47
CA ILE A 90 3.32 -0.39 -9.10
C ILE A 90 3.30 1.12 -9.32
N LEU A 91 3.66 1.90 -8.31
CA LEU A 91 3.70 3.36 -8.43
C LEU A 91 4.73 3.83 -9.46
N SER A 92 5.92 3.23 -9.50
CA SER A 92 6.93 3.54 -10.52
C SER A 92 6.46 3.24 -11.94
N GLU A 93 5.72 2.14 -12.13
CA GLU A 93 5.11 1.80 -13.42
C GLU A 93 4.04 2.85 -13.78
N TYR A 94 3.13 3.17 -12.85
CA TYR A 94 2.12 4.21 -13.04
C TYR A 94 2.74 5.58 -13.41
N CYS A 95 3.73 6.04 -12.65
CA CYS A 95 4.42 7.30 -12.93
C CYS A 95 5.08 7.30 -14.32
N ARG A 96 5.64 6.17 -14.75
CA ARG A 96 6.23 6.02 -16.08
C ARG A 96 5.18 6.10 -17.18
N ASP A 97 4.06 5.42 -17.02
CA ASP A 97 3.01 5.31 -18.05
C ASP A 97 2.29 6.65 -18.27
N PHE A 98 2.13 7.45 -17.22
CA PHE A 98 1.40 8.72 -17.26
C PHE A 98 2.30 9.96 -17.25
N GLY A 99 3.63 9.80 -17.22
CA GLY A 99 4.57 10.92 -17.23
C GLY A 99 4.55 11.79 -15.96
N GLU A 100 3.97 11.29 -14.87
CA GLU A 100 3.99 11.94 -13.58
C GLU A 100 5.36 11.73 -12.92
N SER A 101 5.98 12.80 -12.41
CA SER A 101 7.19 12.67 -11.60
C SER A 101 6.85 12.79 -10.13
N PRO A 102 7.43 11.96 -9.25
CA PRO A 102 7.44 12.28 -7.83
C PRO A 102 8.09 13.66 -7.68
N SER A 103 7.34 14.61 -7.14
CA SER A 103 7.77 15.98 -6.88
C SER A 103 9.12 15.97 -6.13
N LYS A 104 10.07 16.76 -6.62
CA LYS A 104 11.43 16.87 -6.07
C LYS A 104 11.44 17.42 -4.65
#